data_AF-A0A497QMB5-F1
#
_entry.id   AF-A0A497QMB5-F1
#
_cell.length_a   1.000
_cell.length_b   1.000
_cell.length_c   1.000
_cell.angle_alpha   90.00
_cell.angle_beta   90.00
_cell.angle_gamma   90.00
#
_symmetry.space_group_name_H-M   'P 1'
#
loop_
_entity.id
_entity.type
_entity.pdbx_description
1 polymer ?
#
loop_
_entity_poly.entity_id
_entity_poly.type
_entity_poly.pdbx_seq_one_letter_code
_entity_poly.pdbx_strand_id
1 'polypeptide(L)'
;MRLLADKTSLKKSQKEVKQYLKDLRSDDLSVRANAAYMLGVLGKNDKSVKRSLTKALKDPSWEVRKWAALSLGEIGDRESTLIPTLIEILKRDDSTEFKSHAAVILGELEKRAASAIPALHQALQDENKRVRDWAIWALQKISGEKPKYRQQFELERPKLSERLRFEKPKPKQKIVK
;
A
#
# COMPACT_ATOMS: atom_id res chain seq x y z
N MET A 1 -34.94 5.17 -23.25
CA MET A 1 -34.77 4.40 -21.99
C MET A 1 -33.34 4.34 -21.43
N ARG A 2 -32.25 4.44 -22.22
CA ARG A 2 -30.85 4.39 -21.71
C ARG A 2 -30.47 5.45 -20.67
N LEU A 3 -30.96 6.70 -20.80
CA LEU A 3 -30.64 7.80 -19.87
C LEU A 3 -31.23 7.67 -18.45
N LEU A 4 -32.30 6.89 -18.27
CA LEU A 4 -32.94 6.71 -16.96
C LEU A 4 -32.28 5.57 -16.15
N ALA A 5 -31.83 4.51 -16.83
CA ALA A 5 -31.06 3.43 -16.21
C ALA A 5 -29.72 3.95 -15.63
N ASP A 6 -29.05 4.84 -16.37
CA ASP A 6 -27.77 5.46 -15.96
C ASP A 6 -27.94 6.38 -14.74
N LYS A 7 -28.97 7.25 -14.72
CA LYS A 7 -29.30 8.10 -13.55
C LYS A 7 -29.71 7.29 -12.32
N THR A 8 -30.33 6.12 -12.51
CA THR A 8 -30.74 5.24 -11.40
C THR A 8 -29.54 4.49 -10.82
N SER A 9 -28.63 4.02 -11.67
CA SER A 9 -27.35 3.41 -11.27
C SER A 9 -26.48 4.40 -10.50
N LEU A 10 -26.37 5.65 -10.98
CA LEU A 10 -25.60 6.70 -10.33
C LEU A 10 -26.17 7.10 -8.96
N LYS A 11 -27.51 7.14 -8.82
CA LYS A 11 -28.16 7.39 -7.53
C LYS A 11 -27.94 6.24 -6.55
N LYS A 12 -27.94 5.00 -7.04
CA LYS A 12 -27.68 3.81 -6.23
C LYS A 12 -26.25 3.83 -5.67
N SER A 13 -25.25 4.08 -6.51
CA SER A 13 -23.85 4.17 -6.07
C SER A 13 -23.62 5.31 -5.07
N GLN A 14 -24.27 6.47 -5.25
CA GLN A 14 -24.21 7.55 -4.26
C GLN A 14 -24.82 7.18 -2.91
N LYS A 15 -25.92 6.41 -2.90
CA LYS A 15 -26.51 5.91 -1.65
C LYS A 15 -25.57 4.91 -0.96
N GLU A 16 -24.94 4.03 -1.72
CA GLU A 16 -23.96 3.05 -1.22
C GLU A 16 -22.73 3.75 -0.63
N VAL A 17 -22.15 4.73 -1.33
CA VAL A 17 -21.03 5.54 -0.81
C VAL A 17 -21.41 6.21 0.52
N LYS A 18 -22.61 6.81 0.62
CA LYS A 18 -23.07 7.41 1.88
C LYS A 18 -23.21 6.39 3.01
N GLN A 19 -23.62 5.16 2.71
CA GLN A 19 -23.70 4.11 3.72
C GLN A 19 -22.30 3.68 4.16
N TYR A 20 -21.38 3.40 3.25
CA TYR A 20 -20.02 3.03 3.60
C TYR A 20 -19.26 4.13 4.37
N LEU A 21 -19.53 5.40 4.10
CA LEU A 21 -19.01 6.52 4.91
C LEU A 21 -19.48 6.48 6.37
N LYS A 22 -20.68 5.93 6.64
CA LYS A 22 -21.16 5.70 8.01
C LYS A 22 -20.52 4.44 8.60
N ASP A 23 -20.42 3.38 7.81
CA ASP A 23 -19.91 2.07 8.22
C ASP A 23 -18.43 2.12 8.64
N LEU A 24 -17.66 3.10 8.16
CA LEU A 24 -16.32 3.42 8.69
C LEU A 24 -16.29 3.74 10.20
N ARG A 25 -17.45 3.96 10.84
CA ARG A 25 -17.58 4.20 12.29
C ARG A 25 -18.22 3.02 13.04
N SER A 26 -18.42 1.88 12.38
CA SER A 26 -18.95 0.68 13.02
C SER A 26 -18.02 0.20 14.13
N ASP A 27 -18.58 -0.36 15.21
CA ASP A 27 -17.80 -1.04 16.24
C ASP A 27 -17.13 -2.32 15.69
N ASP A 28 -17.74 -2.95 14.68
CA ASP A 28 -17.21 -4.12 13.99
C ASP A 28 -16.10 -3.74 13.01
N LEU A 29 -14.89 -4.26 13.25
CA LEU A 29 -13.72 -4.04 12.41
C LEU A 29 -13.89 -4.55 10.98
N SER A 30 -14.65 -5.64 10.77
CA SER A 30 -14.89 -6.25 9.46
C SER A 30 -15.77 -5.34 8.62
N VAL A 31 -16.78 -4.73 9.25
CA VAL A 31 -17.64 -3.72 8.63
C VAL A 31 -16.81 -2.48 8.25
N ARG A 32 -15.95 -1.99 9.15
CA ARG A 32 -15.07 -0.85 8.85
C ARG A 32 -14.09 -1.15 7.71
N ALA A 33 -13.48 -2.34 7.69
CA ALA A 33 -12.53 -2.75 6.66
C ALA A 33 -13.21 -2.86 5.29
N ASN A 34 -14.36 -3.52 5.25
CA ASN A 34 -15.17 -3.60 4.03
C ASN A 34 -15.60 -2.22 3.53
N ALA A 35 -16.00 -1.33 4.45
CA ALA A 35 -16.34 0.04 4.10
C ALA A 35 -15.15 0.79 3.47
N ALA A 36 -13.95 0.68 4.06
CA ALA A 36 -12.75 1.29 3.50
C ALA A 36 -12.47 0.80 2.08
N TYR A 37 -12.53 -0.52 1.86
CA TYR A 37 -12.36 -1.13 0.54
C TYR A 37 -13.39 -0.62 -0.48
N MET A 38 -14.69 -0.73 -0.15
CA MET A 38 -15.78 -0.37 -1.06
C MET A 38 -15.80 1.12 -1.40
N LEU A 39 -15.33 1.97 -0.49
CA LEU A 39 -15.15 3.40 -0.77
C LEU A 39 -14.06 3.68 -1.81
N GLY A 40 -13.00 2.88 -1.86
CA GLY A 40 -12.02 2.96 -2.95
C GLY A 40 -12.61 2.58 -4.31
N VAL A 41 -13.47 1.55 -4.32
CA VAL A 41 -14.11 1.04 -5.55
C VAL A 41 -15.17 2.00 -6.10
N LEU A 42 -16.05 2.51 -5.22
CA LEU A 42 -17.25 3.25 -5.61
C LEU A 42 -17.11 4.77 -5.46
N GLY A 43 -16.21 5.22 -4.59
CA GLY A 43 -16.09 6.62 -4.15
C GLY A 43 -15.13 7.48 -4.98
N LYS A 44 -14.73 7.02 -6.18
CA LYS A 44 -13.81 7.76 -7.04
C LYS A 44 -14.37 9.15 -7.34
N ASN A 45 -13.57 10.19 -7.10
CA ASN A 45 -13.91 11.63 -7.23
C ASN A 45 -14.80 12.23 -6.12
N ASP A 46 -15.14 11.50 -5.06
CA ASP A 46 -15.84 12.08 -3.90
C ASP A 46 -14.83 12.58 -2.83
N LYS A 47 -14.79 13.90 -2.62
CA LYS A 47 -13.90 14.53 -1.63
C LYS A 47 -14.15 14.04 -0.20
N SER A 48 -15.40 13.69 0.12
CA SER A 48 -15.76 13.17 1.44
C SER A 48 -15.17 11.78 1.68
N VAL A 49 -14.98 11.00 0.61
CA VAL A 49 -14.34 9.69 0.62
C VAL A 49 -12.86 9.83 0.93
N LYS A 50 -12.11 10.66 0.19
CA LYS A 50 -10.68 10.93 0.47
C LYS A 50 -10.48 11.33 1.94
N ARG A 51 -11.27 12.28 2.45
CA ARG A 51 -11.17 12.73 3.84
C ARG A 51 -11.44 11.61 4.85
N SER A 52 -12.42 10.74 4.59
CA SER A 52 -12.80 9.68 5.53
C SER A 52 -11.80 8.54 5.52
N LEU A 53 -11.30 8.14 4.34
CA LEU A 53 -10.21 7.16 4.22
C LEU A 53 -8.91 7.68 4.85
N THR A 54 -8.60 8.97 4.72
CA THR A 54 -7.44 9.58 5.40
C THR A 54 -7.56 9.45 6.92
N LYS A 55 -8.77 9.58 7.49
CA LYS A 55 -9.00 9.33 8.92
C LYS A 55 -8.84 7.85 9.27
N ALA A 56 -9.30 6.95 8.40
CA ALA A 56 -9.20 5.51 8.58
C ALA A 56 -7.75 4.98 8.56
N LEU A 57 -6.79 5.74 8.03
CA LEU A 57 -5.35 5.46 8.21
C LEU A 57 -4.90 5.43 9.68
N LYS A 58 -5.71 5.97 10.60
CA LYS A 58 -5.46 5.97 12.05
C LYS A 58 -6.32 4.96 12.82
N ASP A 59 -7.04 4.08 12.12
CA ASP A 59 -7.88 3.06 12.77
C ASP A 59 -7.02 2.12 13.64
N PRO A 60 -7.51 1.69 14.82
CA PRO A 60 -6.81 0.71 15.65
C PRO A 60 -6.54 -0.62 14.92
N SER A 61 -7.45 -1.03 14.03
CA SER A 61 -7.31 -2.25 13.24
C SER A 61 -6.34 -2.07 12.08
N TRP A 62 -5.35 -2.97 11.98
CA TRP A 62 -4.47 -3.06 10.82
C TRP A 62 -5.25 -3.21 9.51
N GLU A 63 -6.25 -4.09 9.50
CA GLU A 63 -6.99 -4.41 8.28
C GLU A 63 -7.69 -3.16 7.71
N VAL A 64 -8.24 -2.33 8.59
CA VAL A 64 -8.87 -1.07 8.19
C VAL A 64 -7.82 -0.08 7.65
N ARG A 65 -6.67 0.07 8.31
CA ARG A 65 -5.59 0.94 7.83
C ARG A 65 -5.08 0.50 6.46
N LYS A 66 -4.88 -0.81 6.27
CA LYS A 66 -4.44 -1.42 5.01
C LYS A 66 -5.38 -1.04 3.87
N TRP A 67 -6.67 -1.33 4.02
CA TRP A 67 -7.65 -0.99 3.00
C TRP A 67 -7.75 0.51 2.77
N ALA A 68 -7.70 1.33 3.83
CA ALA A 68 -7.70 2.78 3.68
C ALA A 68 -6.52 3.28 2.82
N ALA A 69 -5.30 2.77 3.04
CA ALA A 69 -4.12 3.17 2.26
C ALA A 69 -4.20 2.72 0.79
N LEU A 70 -4.61 1.48 0.53
CA LEU A 70 -4.77 0.96 -0.83
C LEU A 70 -5.87 1.73 -1.57
N SER A 71 -7.04 1.93 -0.94
CA SER A 71 -8.15 2.66 -1.52
C SER A 71 -7.82 4.13 -1.78
N LEU A 72 -7.03 4.78 -0.94
CA LEU A 72 -6.52 6.14 -1.20
C LEU A 72 -5.63 6.17 -2.45
N GLY A 73 -4.69 5.23 -2.58
CA GLY A 73 -3.85 5.10 -3.77
C GLY A 73 -4.68 4.90 -5.05
N GLU A 74 -5.67 4.01 -5.00
CA GLU A 74 -6.57 3.69 -6.12
C GLU A 74 -7.43 4.86 -6.59
N ILE A 75 -7.92 5.69 -5.66
CA ILE A 75 -8.65 6.92 -6.04
C ILE A 75 -7.73 8.06 -6.49
N GLY A 76 -6.42 7.78 -6.63
CA GLY A 76 -5.42 8.73 -7.09
C GLY A 76 -4.98 9.72 -6.02
N ASP A 77 -5.13 9.39 -4.74
CA ASP A 77 -4.62 10.23 -3.68
C ASP A 77 -3.10 10.12 -3.59
N ARG A 78 -2.42 11.27 -3.72
CA ARG A 78 -0.96 11.35 -3.76
C ARG A 78 -0.36 12.08 -2.56
N GLU A 79 -1.09 12.09 -1.45
CA GLU A 79 -0.61 12.65 -0.18
C GLU A 79 0.43 11.74 0.47
N SER A 80 1.32 12.32 1.28
CA SER A 80 2.34 11.55 2.00
C SER A 80 1.78 10.74 3.18
N THR A 81 0.54 11.02 3.62
CA THR A 81 -0.05 10.44 4.82
C THR A 81 -0.24 8.93 4.76
N LEU A 82 -0.39 8.34 3.56
CA LEU A 82 -0.53 6.90 3.40
C LEU A 82 0.81 6.14 3.34
N ILE A 83 1.95 6.85 3.17
CA ILE A 83 3.27 6.23 3.01
C ILE A 83 3.64 5.28 4.16
N PRO A 84 3.45 5.63 5.46
CA PRO A 84 3.79 4.73 6.56
C PRO A 84 3.04 3.40 6.48
N THR A 85 1.76 3.45 6.13
CA THR A 85 0.93 2.25 5.98
C THR A 85 1.35 1.43 4.77
N LEU A 86 1.66 2.05 3.63
CA LEU A 86 2.17 1.33 2.46
C LEU A 86 3.51 0.62 2.74
N ILE A 87 4.42 1.29 3.47
CA ILE A 87 5.67 0.67 3.95
C ILE A 87 5.38 -0.55 4.82
N GLU A 88 4.38 -0.44 5.70
CA GLU A 88 3.97 -1.53 6.58
C GLU A 88 3.43 -2.72 5.76
N ILE A 89 2.59 -2.48 4.74
CA ILE A 89 2.07 -3.52 3.83
C ILE A 89 3.23 -4.26 3.17
N LEU A 90 4.18 -3.51 2.61
CA LEU A 90 5.33 -4.07 1.91
C LEU A 90 6.19 -4.99 2.80
N LYS A 91 6.30 -4.67 4.10
CA LYS A 91 7.16 -5.40 5.04
C LYS A 91 6.52 -6.63 5.66
N ARG A 92 5.20 -6.60 5.92
CA ARG A 92 4.56 -7.59 6.79
C ARG A 92 3.39 -8.34 6.20
N ASP A 93 2.83 -7.87 5.09
CA ASP A 93 1.66 -8.53 4.51
C ASP A 93 2.08 -9.83 3.83
N ASP A 94 1.32 -10.92 3.98
CA ASP A 94 1.67 -12.20 3.34
C ASP A 94 1.23 -12.24 1.87
N SER A 95 0.26 -11.40 1.47
CA SER A 95 -0.21 -11.34 0.10
C SER A 95 0.78 -10.62 -0.80
N THR A 96 1.28 -11.36 -1.79
CA THR A 96 2.18 -10.83 -2.81
C THR A 96 1.49 -9.76 -3.68
N GLU A 97 0.17 -9.85 -3.83
CA GLU A 97 -0.68 -8.87 -4.50
C GLU A 97 -0.68 -7.55 -3.74
N PHE A 98 -0.90 -7.57 -2.42
CA PHE A 98 -0.89 -6.35 -1.60
C PHE A 98 0.50 -5.72 -1.51
N LYS A 99 1.57 -6.51 -1.35
CA LYS A 99 2.95 -6.00 -1.41
C LYS A 99 3.25 -5.32 -2.75
N SER A 100 2.92 -5.99 -3.85
CA SER A 100 3.13 -5.46 -5.21
C SER A 100 2.37 -4.14 -5.41
N HIS A 101 1.12 -4.10 -4.97
CA HIS A 101 0.27 -2.92 -5.08
C HIS A 101 0.81 -1.76 -4.23
N ALA A 102 1.24 -2.02 -3.00
CA ALA A 102 1.87 -1.01 -2.17
C ALA A 102 3.12 -0.43 -2.82
N ALA A 103 3.97 -1.27 -3.43
CA ALA A 103 5.15 -0.81 -4.17
C ALA A 103 4.77 0.08 -5.38
N VAL A 104 3.72 -0.27 -6.13
CA VAL A 104 3.19 0.57 -7.22
C VAL A 104 2.77 1.94 -6.69
N ILE A 105 1.92 2.00 -5.67
CA ILE A 105 1.44 3.28 -5.12
C ILE A 105 2.62 4.13 -4.61
N LEU A 106 3.61 3.51 -3.94
CA LEU A 106 4.83 4.20 -3.51
C LEU A 106 5.62 4.79 -4.68
N GLY A 107 5.75 4.06 -5.80
CA GLY A 107 6.41 4.58 -7.00
C GLY A 107 5.63 5.73 -7.65
N GLU A 108 4.30 5.66 -7.63
CA GLU A 108 3.42 6.72 -8.14
C GLU A 108 3.44 8.01 -7.31
N LEU A 109 3.87 7.93 -6.05
CA LEU A 109 4.12 9.08 -5.18
C LEU A 109 5.47 9.76 -5.49
N GLU A 110 6.33 9.10 -6.28
CA GLU A 110 7.64 9.58 -6.71
C GLU A 110 8.49 10.07 -5.52
N LYS A 111 9.19 11.20 -5.65
CA LYS A 111 10.07 11.76 -4.61
C LYS A 111 9.40 11.94 -3.25
N ARG A 112 8.07 12.04 -3.17
CA ARG A 112 7.34 12.13 -1.89
C ARG A 112 7.47 10.86 -1.06
N ALA A 113 7.67 9.72 -1.70
CA ALA A 113 7.87 8.42 -1.06
C ALA A 113 9.34 8.09 -0.73
N ALA A 114 10.23 9.08 -0.66
CA ALA A 114 11.65 8.88 -0.34
C ALA A 114 11.87 8.08 0.96
N SER A 115 11.02 8.24 1.97
CA SER A 115 11.10 7.48 3.23
C SER A 115 10.83 5.97 3.07
N ALA A 116 10.27 5.54 1.93
CA ALA A 116 10.01 4.13 1.63
C ALA A 116 11.21 3.40 1.00
N ILE A 117 12.27 4.11 0.61
CA ILE A 117 13.47 3.53 -0.03
C ILE A 117 14.03 2.32 0.74
N PRO A 118 14.23 2.36 2.08
CA PRO A 118 14.73 1.19 2.80
C PRO A 118 13.81 -0.03 2.72
N ALA A 119 12.49 0.18 2.77
CA ALA A 119 11.51 -0.89 2.66
C ALA A 119 11.46 -1.48 1.25
N LEU A 120 11.57 -0.64 0.23
CA LEU A 120 11.65 -1.07 -1.17
C LEU A 120 12.94 -1.85 -1.45
N HIS A 121 14.08 -1.46 -0.88
CA HIS A 121 15.30 -2.26 -0.96
C HIS A 121 15.15 -3.64 -0.33
N GLN A 122 14.47 -3.74 0.82
CA GLN A 122 14.15 -5.04 1.42
C GLN A 122 13.25 -5.88 0.50
N ALA A 123 12.25 -5.27 -0.14
CA ALA A 123 11.35 -5.95 -1.07
C ALA A 123 12.04 -6.48 -2.35
N LEU A 124 13.26 -6.03 -2.66
CA LEU A 124 14.07 -6.61 -3.74
C LEU A 124 14.52 -8.05 -3.43
N GLN A 125 14.45 -8.48 -2.18
CA GLN A 125 14.75 -9.85 -1.75
C GLN A 125 13.48 -10.70 -1.57
N ASP A 126 12.30 -10.16 -1.87
CA ASP A 126 11.04 -10.91 -1.75
C ASP A 126 11.07 -12.15 -2.66
N GLU A 127 10.49 -13.27 -2.20
CA GLU A 127 10.45 -14.53 -2.95
C GLU A 127 9.67 -14.38 -4.26
N ASN A 128 8.65 -13.52 -4.26
CA ASN A 128 7.81 -13.28 -5.42
C ASN A 128 8.46 -12.29 -6.40
N LYS A 129 8.60 -12.72 -7.66
CA LYS A 129 9.19 -11.89 -8.72
C LYS A 129 8.44 -10.58 -8.94
N ARG A 130 7.11 -10.58 -8.84
CA ARG A 130 6.27 -9.39 -9.06
C ARG A 130 6.56 -8.31 -8.03
N VAL A 131 6.73 -8.69 -6.76
CA VAL A 131 7.08 -7.77 -5.68
C VAL A 131 8.45 -7.13 -5.95
N ARG A 132 9.44 -7.94 -6.35
CA ARG A 132 10.77 -7.44 -6.73
C ARG A 132 10.72 -6.46 -7.91
N ASP A 133 10.01 -6.82 -8.97
CA ASP A 133 9.90 -5.99 -10.18
C ASP A 133 9.27 -4.62 -9.88
N TRP A 134 8.20 -4.60 -9.06
CA TRP A 134 7.56 -3.34 -8.66
C TRP A 134 8.40 -2.52 -7.68
N ALA A 135 9.14 -3.17 -6.80
CA ALA A 135 10.09 -2.47 -5.92
C ALA A 135 11.19 -1.77 -6.73
N ILE A 136 11.74 -2.42 -7.78
CA ILE A 136 12.70 -1.80 -8.70
C ILE A 136 12.09 -0.58 -9.40
N TRP A 137 10.88 -0.74 -9.95
CA TRP A 137 10.19 0.36 -10.63
C TRP A 137 9.92 1.54 -9.70
N ALA A 138 9.47 1.28 -8.47
CA ALA A 138 9.21 2.30 -7.48
C ALA A 138 10.49 3.04 -7.08
N LEU A 139 11.59 2.33 -6.83
CA LEU A 139 12.89 2.94 -6.53
C LEU A 139 13.35 3.89 -7.65
N GLN A 140 13.17 3.50 -8.92
CA GLN A 140 13.51 4.37 -10.06
C GLN A 140 12.67 5.64 -10.09
N LYS A 141 11.36 5.52 -9.82
CA LYS A 141 10.46 6.68 -9.76
C LYS A 141 10.80 7.62 -8.61
N ILE A 142 11.20 7.08 -7.47
CA ILE A 142 11.53 7.87 -6.28
C ILE A 142 12.90 8.55 -6.42
N SER A 143 13.93 7.84 -6.93
CA SER A 143 15.28 8.40 -7.07
C SER A 143 15.44 9.31 -8.29
N GLY A 144 14.61 9.14 -9.32
CA GLY A 144 14.77 9.83 -10.60
C GLY A 144 15.97 9.33 -11.43
N GLU A 145 16.62 8.26 -10.99
CA GLU A 145 17.74 7.65 -11.72
C GLU A 145 17.25 6.66 -12.77
N LYS A 146 17.82 6.76 -13.99
CA LYS A 146 17.62 5.73 -15.03
C LYS A 146 18.15 4.37 -14.54
N PRO A 147 17.63 3.24 -15.04
CA PRO A 147 17.83 1.92 -14.44
C PRO A 147 19.31 1.52 -14.37
N LYS A 148 19.98 1.70 -13.23
CA LYS A 148 21.18 0.91 -12.89
C LYS A 148 20.80 -0.47 -12.34
N TYR A 149 19.58 -0.59 -11.80
CA TYR A 149 19.17 -1.74 -11.00
C TYR A 149 18.87 -3.03 -11.78
N ARG A 150 18.34 -3.01 -13.02
CA ARG A 150 17.95 -4.27 -13.68
C ARG A 150 19.17 -5.16 -13.99
N GLN A 151 20.22 -4.59 -14.58
CA GLN A 151 21.44 -5.35 -14.92
C GLN A 151 22.29 -5.64 -13.67
N GLN A 152 22.43 -4.67 -12.78
CA GLN A 152 23.31 -4.79 -11.61
C GLN A 152 22.72 -5.71 -10.53
N PHE A 153 21.39 -5.74 -10.37
CA PHE A 153 20.74 -6.63 -9.40
C PHE A 153 20.66 -8.07 -9.91
N GLU A 154 20.50 -8.30 -11.22
CA GLU A 154 20.63 -9.65 -11.81
C GLU A 154 22.05 -10.22 -11.60
N LEU A 155 23.08 -9.37 -11.66
CA LEU A 155 24.48 -9.73 -11.38
C LEU A 155 24.79 -9.90 -9.88
N GLU A 156 24.15 -9.14 -8.99
CA GLU A 156 24.39 -9.16 -7.54
C GLU A 156 23.45 -10.08 -6.75
N ARG A 157 22.40 -10.62 -7.38
CA ARG A 157 21.41 -11.53 -6.75
C ARG A 157 22.04 -12.65 -5.92
N PRO A 158 23.13 -13.32 -6.36
CA PRO A 158 23.79 -14.33 -5.54
C PRO A 158 24.52 -13.72 -4.33
N LYS A 159 25.23 -12.61 -4.52
CA LYS A 159 26.14 -11.98 -3.54
C LYS A 159 25.39 -11.28 -2.39
N LEU A 160 24.25 -10.66 -2.67
CA LEU A 160 23.39 -10.01 -1.66
C LEU A 160 22.74 -11.03 -0.73
N SER A 161 22.33 -12.19 -1.27
CA SER A 161 21.76 -13.29 -0.49
C SER A 161 22.78 -13.95 0.45
N GLU A 162 24.08 -13.93 0.09
CA GLU A 162 25.17 -14.34 0.97
C GLU A 162 25.44 -13.30 2.06
N ARG A 163 25.60 -12.02 1.72
CA ARG A 163 25.91 -10.96 2.70
C ARG A 163 24.89 -10.87 3.84
N LEU A 164 23.60 -10.97 3.53
CA LEU A 164 22.53 -10.88 4.54
C LEU A 164 22.38 -12.15 5.41
N ARG A 165 22.92 -13.30 4.99
CA ARG A 165 22.99 -14.50 5.86
C ARG A 165 24.00 -14.32 6.99
N PHE A 166 25.06 -13.53 6.76
CA PHE A 166 26.10 -13.25 7.75
C PHE A 166 25.76 -12.10 8.71
N GLU A 167 24.74 -11.30 8.42
CA GLU A 167 24.27 -10.20 9.28
C GLU A 167 23.07 -10.56 10.18
N LYS A 168 22.78 -11.86 10.40
CA LYS A 168 21.78 -12.22 11.42
C LYS A 168 22.23 -11.65 12.78
N PRO A 169 21.38 -10.90 13.50
CA PRO A 169 21.76 -10.33 14.78
C PRO A 169 22.12 -11.48 15.73
N LYS A 170 23.33 -11.42 16.30
CA LYS A 170 23.80 -12.40 17.28
C LYS A 170 22.74 -12.49 18.40
N PRO A 171 22.32 -13.70 18.81
CA PRO A 171 21.34 -13.84 19.88
C PRO A 171 21.86 -13.12 21.12
N LYS A 172 21.02 -12.24 21.70
CA LYS A 172 21.35 -11.53 22.93
C LYS A 172 21.72 -12.57 23.99
N GLN A 173 23.00 -12.64 24.36
CA GLN A 173 23.46 -13.50 25.44
C GLN A 173 22.70 -13.07 26.70
N LYS A 174 21.93 -14.00 27.28
CA LYS A 174 21.32 -13.79 28.59
C LYS A 174 22.45 -13.56 29.59
N ILE A 175 22.52 -12.35 30.15
CA ILE A 175 23.36 -12.08 31.31
C ILE A 175 22.68 -12.78 32.48
N VAL A 176 23.22 -13.94 32.87
CA VAL A 176 22.89 -14.61 34.12
C VAL A 176 23.58 -13.79 35.23
N LYS A 177 22.79 -13.24 36.15
CA LYS A 177 23.28 -12.79 37.45
C LYS A 177 23.18 -13.95 38.43
#